data_AF-A0A1H2KF21-F1
#
_entry.id   AF-A0A1H2KF21-F1
#
_cell.length_a   1.000
_cell.length_b   1.000
_cell.length_c   1.000
_cell.angle_alpha   90.00
_cell.angle_beta   90.00
_cell.angle_gamma   90.00
#
_symmetry.space_group_name_H-M   'P 1'
#
loop_
_entity.id
_entity.type
_entity.pdbx_description
1 polymer ?
#
loop_
_entity_poly.entity_id
_entity_poly.type
_entity_poly.pdbx_seq_one_letter_code
_entity_poly.pdbx_strand_id
1 'polypeptide(L)'
;MAQSTAYGYDVYQPRNPKASAYYKCFENHFEDLERAWDDNMYASRYGFWRTYVMTVIFKYLDCDDLHMGFARVRCEECGHEYLLAFSCKRRQF
;
A
#
# COMPACT_ATOMS: atom_id res chain seq x y z
N MET A 1 32.84 25.71 -19.22
CA MET A 1 31.64 26.04 -18.42
C MET A 1 30.51 25.16 -18.93
N ALA A 2 30.39 23.92 -18.44
CA ALA A 2 29.32 23.03 -18.85
C ALA A 2 28.03 23.48 -18.14
N GLN A 3 27.08 24.00 -18.92
CA GLN A 3 25.77 24.41 -18.43
C GLN A 3 24.97 23.13 -18.12
N SER A 4 24.73 22.90 -16.82
CA SER A 4 23.84 21.86 -16.35
C SER A 4 22.41 22.27 -16.69
N THR A 5 21.84 21.66 -17.73
CA THR A 5 20.41 21.76 -18.02
C THR A 5 19.67 21.05 -16.89
N ALA A 6 18.97 21.80 -16.04
CA ALA A 6 18.08 21.24 -15.04
C ALA A 6 16.95 20.51 -15.78
N TYR A 7 17.11 19.20 -15.97
CA TYR A 7 16.02 18.34 -16.38
C TYR A 7 14.95 18.42 -15.29
N GLY A 8 13.78 18.94 -15.65
CA GLY A 8 12.57 18.86 -14.83
C GLY A 8 12.08 17.42 -14.77
N TYR A 9 12.82 16.56 -14.08
CA TYR A 9 12.31 15.27 -13.66
C TYR A 9 11.27 15.53 -12.58
N ASP A 10 10.07 15.00 -12.78
CA ASP A 10 9.04 14.98 -11.74
C ASP A 10 9.63 14.18 -10.56
N VAL A 11 10.02 14.88 -9.50
CA VAL A 11 10.68 14.27 -8.34
C VAL A 11 9.68 13.30 -7.74
N TYR A 12 10.05 12.01 -7.70
CA TYR A 12 9.19 10.96 -7.14
C TYR A 12 8.68 11.39 -5.77
N GLN A 13 7.36 11.59 -5.67
CA GLN A 13 6.68 11.85 -4.41
C GLN A 13 6.23 10.50 -3.83
N PRO A 14 6.72 10.12 -2.64
CA PRO A 14 6.19 8.97 -1.92
C PRO A 14 4.68 9.09 -1.79
N ARG A 15 3.97 7.98 -2.02
CA ARG A 15 2.52 7.94 -1.78
C ARG A 15 2.28 7.94 -0.28
N ASN A 16 1.11 8.40 0.14
CA ASN A 16 0.61 8.21 1.50
C ASN A 16 -0.76 7.51 1.41
N PRO A 17 -0.79 6.16 1.35
CA PRO A 17 -2.03 5.39 1.27
C PRO A 17 -2.96 5.68 2.44
N LYS A 18 -2.41 5.83 3.67
CA LYS A 18 -3.16 6.12 4.89
C LYS A 18 -3.94 7.45 4.83
N ALA A 19 -3.46 8.41 4.04
CA ALA A 19 -4.19 9.65 3.79
C ALA A 19 -5.39 9.48 2.85
N SER A 20 -5.42 8.42 2.02
CA SER A 20 -6.47 8.22 1.02
C SER A 20 -7.81 7.84 1.66
N ALA A 21 -8.91 8.33 1.08
CA ALA A 21 -10.26 8.01 1.55
C ALA A 21 -10.57 6.52 1.48
N TYR A 22 -10.06 5.83 0.45
CA TYR A 22 -10.26 4.40 0.27
C TYR A 22 -9.57 3.58 1.37
N TYR A 23 -8.31 3.92 1.71
CA TYR A 23 -7.61 3.26 2.81
C TYR A 23 -8.37 3.42 4.13
N LYS A 24 -8.77 4.66 4.47
CA LYS A 24 -9.51 4.94 5.70
C LYS A 24 -10.84 4.20 5.77
N CYS A 25 -11.54 4.09 4.64
CA CYS A 25 -12.78 3.32 4.55
C CYS A 25 -12.54 1.84 4.90
N PHE A 26 -11.50 1.23 4.33
CA PHE A 26 -11.15 -0.15 4.66
C PHE A 26 -10.74 -0.29 6.12
N GLU A 27 -9.77 0.51 6.58
CA GLU A 27 -9.25 0.47 7.96
C GLU A 27 -10.37 0.58 9.01
N ASN A 28 -11.37 1.42 8.76
CA ASN A 28 -12.45 1.66 9.72
C ASN A 28 -13.59 0.63 9.67
N HIS A 29 -13.77 -0.10 8.56
CA HIS A 29 -15.02 -0.84 8.31
C HIS A 29 -14.84 -2.30 7.86
N PHE A 30 -13.61 -2.79 7.65
CA PHE A 30 -13.43 -4.16 7.14
C PHE A 30 -13.90 -5.23 8.14
N GLU A 31 -13.78 -4.99 9.44
CA GLU A 31 -14.26 -5.93 10.47
C GLU A 31 -15.79 -6.03 10.49
N ASP A 32 -16.48 -4.91 10.28
CA ASP A 32 -17.95 -4.89 10.15
C ASP A 32 -18.39 -5.65 8.88
N LEU A 33 -17.62 -5.51 7.80
CA LEU A 33 -17.85 -6.25 6.56
C LEU A 33 -17.70 -7.75 6.75
N GLU A 34 -16.65 -8.20 7.44
CA GLU A 34 -16.42 -9.61 7.77
C GLU A 34 -17.57 -10.17 8.61
N ARG A 35 -17.97 -9.46 9.67
CA ARG A 35 -19.09 -9.86 10.54
C ARG A 35 -20.41 -9.99 9.78
N ALA A 36 -20.72 -9.04 8.90
CA ALA A 36 -21.93 -9.11 8.08
C ALA A 36 -21.93 -10.31 7.11
N TRP A 37 -20.75 -10.80 6.72
CA TRP A 37 -20.62 -12.03 5.94
C TRP A 37 -20.85 -13.28 6.78
N ASP A 38 -20.32 -13.31 8.01
CA ASP A 38 -20.56 -14.38 8.98
C ASP A 38 -22.05 -14.49 9.36
N ASP A 39 -22.73 -13.35 9.47
CA ASP A 39 -24.19 -13.24 9.68
C ASP A 39 -25.01 -13.62 8.43
N ASN A 40 -24.35 -14.12 7.37
CA ASN A 40 -24.94 -14.58 6.12
C ASN A 40 -25.75 -13.51 5.36
N MET A 41 -25.54 -12.22 5.64
CA MET A 41 -26.23 -11.11 4.95
C MET A 41 -25.85 -11.03 3.46
N TYR A 42 -24.58 -11.31 3.16
CA TYR A 42 -24.01 -11.18 1.82
C TYR A 42 -23.71 -12.51 1.14
N ALA A 43 -23.49 -13.59 1.91
CA ALA A 43 -23.01 -14.84 1.35
C ALA A 43 -24.02 -15.52 0.40
N SER A 44 -25.32 -15.31 0.62
CA SER A 44 -26.39 -15.76 -0.30
C SER A 44 -26.33 -15.11 -1.69
N ARG A 45 -25.87 -13.86 -1.79
CA ARG A 45 -25.82 -13.08 -3.04
C ARG A 45 -24.45 -13.10 -3.72
N TYR A 46 -23.37 -13.10 -2.93
CA TYR A 46 -22.00 -12.94 -3.42
C TYR A 46 -21.11 -14.17 -3.21
N GLY A 47 -21.65 -15.21 -2.58
CA GLY A 47 -20.92 -16.43 -2.23
C GLY A 47 -20.17 -16.30 -0.90
N PHE A 48 -19.54 -17.41 -0.49
CA PHE A 48 -18.84 -17.49 0.78
C PHE A 48 -17.61 -16.56 0.84
N TRP A 49 -17.28 -16.11 2.06
CA TRP A 49 -16.07 -15.33 2.32
C TRP A 49 -14.83 -16.19 2.08
N ARG A 50 -14.00 -15.82 1.10
CA ARG A 50 -12.81 -16.60 0.75
C ARG A 50 -11.68 -16.29 1.72
N THR A 51 -11.00 -17.32 2.21
CA THR A 51 -9.92 -17.21 3.20
C THR A 51 -8.79 -16.25 2.80
N TYR A 52 -8.46 -16.16 1.50
CA TYR A 52 -7.41 -15.25 1.04
C TYR A 52 -7.80 -13.76 1.11
N VAL A 53 -9.09 -13.42 1.23
CA VAL A 53 -9.56 -12.03 1.27
C VAL A 53 -8.95 -11.31 2.47
N MET A 54 -8.94 -11.94 3.64
CA MET A 54 -8.29 -11.39 4.83
C MET A 54 -6.79 -11.18 4.62
N THR A 55 -6.12 -12.13 3.99
CA THR A 55 -4.70 -11.98 3.65
C THR A 55 -4.45 -10.77 2.75
N VAL A 56 -5.33 -10.49 1.79
CA VAL A 56 -5.20 -9.34 0.90
C VAL A 56 -5.49 -8.03 1.64
N ILE A 57 -6.52 -8.01 2.49
CA ILE A 57 -6.88 -6.82 3.29
C ILE A 57 -5.73 -6.45 4.22
N PHE A 58 -5.21 -7.39 5.02
CA PHE A 58 -4.08 -7.09 5.91
C PHE A 58 -2.84 -6.64 5.14
N LYS A 59 -2.51 -7.30 4.02
CA LYS A 59 -1.41 -6.85 3.14
C LYS A 59 -1.62 -5.44 2.58
N TYR A 60 -2.86 -5.04 2.36
CA TYR A 60 -3.21 -3.70 1.91
C TYR A 60 -3.07 -2.68 3.05
N LEU A 61 -3.47 -3.03 4.28
CA LEU A 61 -3.30 -2.16 5.46
C LEU A 61 -1.83 -2.02 5.90
N ASP A 62 -1.02 -3.06 5.72
CA ASP A 62 0.41 -3.08 6.01
C ASP A 62 1.26 -2.27 5.01
N CYS A 63 0.67 -1.81 3.91
CA CYS A 63 1.44 -1.13 2.88
C CYS A 63 1.94 0.24 3.31
N ASP A 64 3.09 0.64 2.77
CA ASP A 64 3.75 1.91 3.10
C ASP A 64 4.21 2.04 4.56
N ASP A 65 4.21 0.92 5.30
CA ASP A 65 4.74 0.84 6.66
C ASP A 65 6.19 0.34 6.66
N LEU A 66 7.12 1.18 7.14
CA LEU A 66 8.54 0.83 7.24
C LEU A 66 8.78 -0.33 8.21
N HIS A 67 7.91 -0.54 9.20
CA HIS A 67 8.02 -1.69 10.11
C HIS A 67 7.74 -3.02 9.41
N MET A 68 6.99 -3.00 8.31
CA MET A 68 6.64 -4.18 7.51
C MET A 68 7.66 -4.48 6.40
N GLY A 69 8.72 -3.68 6.31
CA GLY A 69 9.84 -3.87 5.40
C GLY A 69 10.02 -2.72 4.40
N PHE A 70 11.28 -2.51 4.01
CA PHE A 70 11.66 -1.42 3.12
C PHE A 70 12.87 -1.79 2.27
N ALA A 71 13.01 -1.09 1.15
CA ALA A 71 14.24 -1.03 0.38
C ALA A 71 15.05 0.20 0.81
N ARG A 72 16.34 0.01 1.10
CA ARG A 72 17.28 1.12 1.29
C ARG A 72 17.85 1.51 -0.06
N VAL A 73 17.57 2.72 -0.52
CA VAL A 73 18.06 3.22 -1.80
C VAL A 73 19.20 4.18 -1.52
N ARG A 74 20.35 3.94 -2.16
CA ARG A 74 21.54 4.79 -2.04
C ARG A 74 22.11 5.09 -3.41
N CYS A 75 22.40 6.37 -3.68
CA CYS A 75 23.16 6.77 -4.85
C CYS A 75 24.67 6.67 -4.56
N GLU A 76 25.43 6.02 -5.43
CA GLU A 76 26.87 5.85 -5.25
C GLU A 76 27.67 7.13 -5.54
N GLU A 77 27.17 7.99 -6.44
CA GLU A 77 27.88 9.21 -6.86
C GLU A 77 27.76 10.35 -5.85
N CYS A 78 26.54 10.61 -5.35
CA CYS A 78 26.29 11.73 -4.42
C CYS A 78 26.07 11.30 -2.97
N GLY A 79 25.99 9.99 -2.70
CA GLY A 79 25.78 9.45 -1.36
C GLY A 79 24.37 9.65 -0.78
N HIS A 80 23.43 10.24 -1.54
CA HIS A 80 22.05 10.43 -1.08
C HIS A 80 21.39 9.08 -0.78
N GLU A 81 20.67 9.02 0.33
CA GLU A 81 20.05 7.81 0.84
C GLU A 81 18.64 8.08 1.37
N TYR A 82 17.73 7.16 1.10
CA TYR A 82 16.39 7.14 1.70
C TYR A 82 15.85 5.71 1.83
N LEU A 83 14.87 5.55 2.71
CA LEU A 83 14.14 4.30 2.89
C LEU A 83 12.83 4.35 2.10
N LEU A 84 12.57 3.29 1.33
CA LEU A 84 11.37 3.14 0.53
C LEU A 84 10.56 1.95 1.06
N ALA A 85 9.42 2.23 1.69
CA ALA A 85 8.49 1.21 2.14
C ALA A 85 7.92 0.40 0.95
N PHE A 86 7.51 -0.85 1.20
CA PHE A 86 6.89 -1.66 0.17
C PHE A 86 5.49 -1.16 -0.19
N SER A 87 5.23 -1.02 -1.49
CA SER A 87 3.95 -0.50 -1.99
C SER A 87 2.81 -1.51 -1.86
N CYS A 88 1.57 -1.00 -1.79
CA CYS A 88 0.34 -1.81 -1.70
C CYS A 88 0.13 -2.73 -2.92
N LYS A 89 0.78 -2.44 -4.05
CA LYS A 89 0.95 -3.41 -5.14
C LYS A 89 2.18 -4.25 -4.85
N ARG A 90 2.03 -5.34 -4.10
CA ARG A 90 3.07 -6.40 -4.16
C ARG A 90 3.14 -6.85 -5.62
N ARG A 91 4.33 -6.78 -6.21
CA ARG A 91 4.58 -7.15 -7.61
C ARG A 91 4.23 -8.63 -7.77
N GLN A 92 3.08 -8.89 -8.36
CA GLN A 92 2.47 -10.21 -8.64
C GLN A 92 1.77 -10.84 -7.41
N PHE A 93 0.45 -11.01 -7.54
CA PHE A 93 -0.32 -12.01 -6.78
C PHE A 93 -0.09 -13.38 -7.43
#